data_AF-A0A9N9GJA1-F1
#
_entry.id   AF-A0A9N9GJA1-F1
#
_cell.length_a   1.000
_cell.length_b   1.000
_cell.length_c   1.000
_cell.angle_alpha   90.00
_cell.angle_beta   90.00
_cell.angle_gamma   90.00
#
_symmetry.space_group_name_H-M   'P 1'
#
loop_
_entity.id
_entity.type
_entity.pdbx_description
1 polymer ?
#
loop_
_entity_poly.entity_id
_entity_poly.type
_entity_poly.pdbx_seq_one_letter_code
_entity_poly.pdbx_strand_id
1 'polypeptide(L)'
;MTENEPLPVFITDILQNPIPQYLLGVLPAILILGDSPFLTSLSKTLHVFICLGCPFAGLFYFLNINTNLNQNDVNIDSCAYWLPADRFYGGRWPFGFHARRINCNSDIRNILERCISVISTLDRCACLISLYFITIGIIVGIIRAIGPCYVQQDWPSIPLLLVWTFPALLVRLVQGKTVARNPIDELQNVEETIDLQPVCIEAAQKIRAKVVMILVLSIAAHWLAVLITFYTRPIGFGCRSKYLTVISSIWTFNNIVCFIFYYLLDRPPPGIDTDNDYIHIWFQICGKLVATFLIAFGVLSHDSSWWVSVFGNSCSISSCTEEGEQSML
;
A
#
# COMPACT_ATOMS: atom_id res chain seq x y z
N MET A 1 -4.01 -14.76 36.00
CA MET A 1 -3.62 -13.50 36.66
C MET A 1 -2.53 -13.87 37.66
N THR A 2 -1.28 -13.80 37.23
CA THR A 2 -0.11 -14.19 38.01
C THR A 2 0.84 -13.00 38.04
N GLU A 3 1.24 -12.64 39.25
CA GLU A 3 1.65 -11.31 39.70
C GLU A 3 3.11 -10.90 39.36
N ASN A 4 3.79 -11.56 38.41
CA ASN A 4 5.23 -11.36 38.20
C ASN A 4 5.67 -11.34 36.73
N GLU A 5 4.90 -10.72 35.83
CA GLU A 5 5.44 -10.33 34.52
C GLU A 5 5.99 -8.90 34.61
N PRO A 6 7.28 -8.66 34.28
CA PRO A 6 7.80 -7.31 34.25
C PRO A 6 7.00 -6.51 33.21
N LEU A 7 6.53 -5.30 33.57
CA LEU A 7 5.79 -4.36 32.71
C LEU A 7 6.17 -4.34 31.21
N PRO A 8 7.47 -4.43 30.81
CA PRO A 8 7.86 -4.56 29.40
C PRO A 8 7.31 -5.81 28.68
N VAL A 9 7.17 -6.96 29.36
CA VAL A 9 6.68 -8.23 28.77
C VAL A 9 5.18 -8.15 28.45
N PHE A 10 4.39 -7.59 29.36
CA PHE A 10 2.96 -7.37 29.15
C PHE A 10 2.67 -6.42 27.98
N ILE A 11 3.45 -5.35 27.85
CA ILE A 11 3.33 -4.40 26.73
C ILE A 11 3.76 -5.08 25.43
N THR A 12 4.82 -5.87 25.42
CA THR A 12 5.22 -6.62 24.22
C THR A 12 4.19 -7.64 23.80
N ASP A 13 3.55 -8.36 24.71
CA ASP A 13 2.53 -9.37 24.37
C ASP A 13 1.24 -8.72 23.82
N ILE A 14 0.82 -7.57 24.36
CA ILE A 14 -0.30 -6.81 23.81
C ILE A 14 0.02 -6.23 22.43
N LEU A 15 1.23 -5.70 22.24
CA LEU A 15 1.66 -5.11 20.97
C LEU A 15 1.95 -6.16 19.89
N GLN A 16 2.34 -7.37 20.30
CA GLN A 16 2.61 -8.50 19.41
C GLN A 16 1.38 -9.36 19.16
N ASN A 17 0.25 -9.09 19.84
CA ASN A 17 -0.99 -9.78 19.54
C ASN A 17 -1.36 -9.55 18.05
N PRO A 18 -1.63 -10.62 17.29
CA PRO A 18 -1.92 -10.51 15.88
C PRO A 18 -3.17 -9.65 15.63
N ILE A 19 -4.22 -9.84 16.44
CA ILE A 19 -5.56 -9.24 16.26
C ILE A 19 -5.51 -7.69 16.22
N PRO A 20 -4.91 -6.99 17.20
CA PRO A 20 -4.68 -5.55 17.13
C PRO A 20 -3.93 -5.11 15.87
N GLN A 21 -2.91 -5.86 15.44
CA GLN A 21 -2.12 -5.49 14.25
C GLN A 21 -2.96 -5.53 12.96
N TYR A 22 -3.83 -6.53 12.78
CA TYR A 22 -4.71 -6.61 11.60
C TYR A 22 -5.74 -5.49 11.56
N LEU A 23 -6.44 -5.30 12.67
CA LEU A 23 -7.60 -4.41 12.72
C LEU A 23 -7.16 -2.94 12.79
N LEU A 24 -6.10 -2.64 13.54
CA LEU A 24 -5.69 -1.26 13.83
C LEU A 24 -4.49 -0.82 12.99
N GLY A 25 -3.61 -1.74 12.58
CA GLY A 25 -2.42 -1.41 11.78
C GLY A 25 -2.63 -1.56 10.29
N VAL A 26 -3.00 -2.77 9.86
CA VAL A 26 -3.04 -3.21 8.45
C VAL A 26 -4.26 -2.67 7.72
N LEU A 27 -5.45 -2.86 8.29
CA LEU A 27 -6.70 -2.47 7.66
C LEU A 27 -6.77 -0.96 7.36
N PRO A 28 -6.43 -0.04 8.29
CA PRO A 28 -6.47 1.38 7.98
C PRO A 28 -5.47 1.78 6.90
N ALA A 29 -4.28 1.18 6.87
CA ALA A 29 -3.28 1.44 5.83
C ALA A 29 -3.81 1.11 4.43
N ILE A 30 -4.47 -0.05 4.29
CA ILE A 30 -5.10 -0.49 3.03
C ILE A 30 -6.24 0.45 2.64
N LEU A 31 -7.12 0.80 3.59
CA LEU A 31 -8.27 1.68 3.33
C LEU A 31 -7.82 3.10 2.92
N ILE A 32 -6.79 3.64 3.57
CA ILE A 32 -6.23 4.95 3.26
C ILE A 32 -5.64 4.98 1.85
N LEU A 33 -4.97 3.91 1.43
CA LEU A 33 -4.39 3.80 0.09
C LEU A 33 -5.44 3.62 -1.00
N GLY A 34 -6.56 2.97 -0.69
CA GLY A 34 -7.69 2.80 -1.59
C GLY A 34 -8.74 3.91 -1.49
N ASP A 35 -8.46 4.98 -0.72
CA ASP A 35 -9.38 6.09 -0.55
C ASP A 35 -9.59 6.80 -1.89
N SER A 36 -10.86 6.89 -2.29
CA SER A 36 -11.28 7.42 -3.57
C SER A 36 -12.49 8.33 -3.40
N PRO A 37 -12.64 9.35 -4.27
CA PRO A 37 -13.71 10.34 -4.14
C PRO A 37 -15.06 9.84 -4.68
N PHE A 38 -15.18 8.58 -5.10
CA PHE A 38 -16.42 8.01 -5.65
C PHE A 38 -17.56 8.05 -4.63
N LEU A 39 -18.78 8.31 -5.10
CA LEU A 39 -19.96 8.41 -4.23
C LEU A 39 -20.39 7.07 -3.62
N THR A 40 -20.30 5.97 -4.39
CA THR A 40 -20.83 4.68 -3.94
C THR A 40 -19.81 3.90 -3.10
N SER A 41 -20.29 3.26 -2.04
CA SER A 41 -19.44 2.39 -1.21
C SER A 41 -18.86 1.23 -2.01
N LEU A 42 -19.57 0.73 -3.03
CA LEU A 42 -19.08 -0.35 -3.87
C LEU A 42 -17.87 0.09 -4.70
N SER A 43 -17.94 1.25 -5.37
CA SER A 43 -16.83 1.78 -6.17
C SER A 43 -15.59 2.04 -5.29
N LYS A 44 -15.77 2.55 -4.07
CA LYS A 44 -14.68 2.71 -3.12
C LYS A 44 -14.02 1.38 -2.75
N THR A 45 -14.82 0.38 -2.40
CA THR A 45 -14.33 -0.96 -2.06
C THR A 45 -13.62 -1.62 -3.24
N LEU A 46 -14.14 -1.46 -4.46
CA LEU A 46 -13.48 -1.97 -5.67
C LEU A 46 -12.13 -1.28 -5.90
N HIS A 47 -12.04 0.03 -5.65
CA HIS A 47 -10.78 0.76 -5.74
C HIS A 47 -9.75 0.30 -4.70
N VAL A 48 -10.18 0.03 -3.45
CA VAL A 48 -9.34 -0.61 -2.43
C VAL A 48 -8.78 -1.94 -2.93
N PHE A 49 -9.60 -2.78 -3.58
CA PHE A 49 -9.09 -4.02 -4.17
C PHE A 49 -8.13 -3.79 -5.33
N ILE A 50 -8.29 -2.75 -6.14
CA ILE A 50 -7.31 -2.40 -7.17
C ILE A 50 -5.96 -2.07 -6.53
N CYS A 51 -5.93 -1.19 -5.52
CA CYS A 51 -4.68 -0.81 -4.83
C CYS A 51 -4.06 -1.99 -4.09
N LEU A 52 -4.87 -2.87 -3.50
CA LEU A 52 -4.39 -4.07 -2.83
C LEU A 52 -3.89 -5.13 -3.83
N GLY A 53 -4.49 -5.22 -5.01
CA GLY A 53 -4.03 -6.11 -6.08
C GLY A 53 -2.76 -5.58 -6.76
N CYS A 54 -2.56 -4.27 -6.77
CA CYS A 54 -1.43 -3.60 -7.39
C CYS A 54 -0.90 -2.44 -6.52
N PRO A 55 0.08 -2.68 -5.64
CA PRO A 55 0.70 -1.65 -4.81
C PRO A 55 1.15 -0.39 -5.56
N PHE A 56 1.71 -0.55 -6.76
CA PHE A 56 2.16 0.55 -7.61
C PHE A 56 1.04 1.55 -7.92
N ALA A 57 -0.20 1.09 -8.13
CA ALA A 57 -1.33 1.97 -8.46
C ALA A 57 -1.63 2.96 -7.33
N GLY A 58 -1.73 2.46 -6.08
CA GLY A 58 -1.95 3.31 -4.92
C GLY A 58 -0.76 4.24 -4.65
N LEU A 59 0.47 3.71 -4.73
CA LEU A 59 1.67 4.52 -4.51
C LEU A 59 1.87 5.58 -5.59
N PHE A 60 1.52 5.30 -6.85
CA PHE A 60 1.61 6.27 -7.93
C PHE A 60 0.73 7.49 -7.64
N TYR A 61 -0.51 7.28 -7.20
CA TYR A 61 -1.40 8.39 -6.82
C TYR A 61 -0.81 9.22 -5.68
N PHE A 62 -0.48 8.60 -4.53
CA PHE A 62 -0.02 9.37 -3.37
C PHE A 62 1.38 9.98 -3.55
N LEU A 63 2.31 9.25 -4.17
CA LEU A 63 3.71 9.67 -4.23
C LEU A 63 4.02 10.48 -5.48
N ASN A 64 3.30 10.29 -6.59
CA ASN A 64 3.59 11.02 -7.84
C ASN A 64 2.63 12.19 -8.06
N ILE A 65 1.33 11.96 -7.90
CA ILE A 65 0.28 12.93 -8.22
C ILE A 65 -0.04 13.83 -7.03
N ASN A 66 -0.27 13.23 -5.87
CA ASN A 66 -0.63 13.98 -4.67
C ASN A 66 0.57 14.75 -4.07
N THR A 67 1.76 14.76 -4.68
CA THR A 67 2.91 15.50 -4.15
C THR A 67 3.00 16.96 -4.61
N ASN A 68 2.51 17.87 -3.76
CA ASN A 68 2.88 19.29 -3.83
C ASN A 68 4.30 19.51 -3.30
N LEU A 69 5.28 19.68 -4.20
CA LEU A 69 6.63 20.10 -3.81
C LEU A 69 6.76 21.63 -3.65
N ASN A 70 5.77 22.41 -4.11
CA ASN A 70 5.76 23.86 -3.99
C ASN A 70 4.60 24.33 -3.10
N GLN A 71 4.95 25.11 -2.08
CA GLN A 71 4.12 25.44 -0.91
C GLN A 71 2.90 26.33 -1.20
N ASN A 72 2.77 26.86 -2.43
CA ASN A 72 1.82 27.94 -2.77
C ASN A 72 0.77 27.56 -3.82
N ASP A 73 0.82 26.37 -4.43
CA ASP A 73 -0.20 25.94 -5.40
C ASP A 73 -1.11 24.88 -4.78
N VAL A 74 -2.42 24.95 -5.05
CA VAL A 74 -3.35 23.89 -4.68
C VAL A 74 -3.06 22.68 -5.57
N ASN A 75 -3.07 21.48 -4.99
CA ASN A 75 -2.73 20.24 -5.71
C ASN A 75 -3.88 19.79 -6.62
N ILE A 76 -4.16 20.57 -7.67
CA ILE A 76 -5.22 20.31 -8.65
C ILE A 76 -4.93 19.01 -9.40
N ASP A 77 -3.65 18.61 -9.53
CA ASP A 77 -3.24 17.34 -10.11
C ASP A 77 -3.92 16.16 -9.41
N SER A 78 -4.14 16.25 -8.10
CA SER A 78 -4.84 15.21 -7.33
C SER A 78 -6.28 15.03 -7.77
N CYS A 79 -6.99 16.11 -8.11
CA CYS A 79 -8.35 16.03 -8.63
C CYS A 79 -8.38 15.60 -10.09
N ALA A 80 -7.45 16.10 -10.89
CA ALA A 80 -7.34 15.74 -12.29
C ALA A 80 -7.05 14.26 -12.51
N TYR A 81 -6.39 13.61 -11.56
CA TYR A 81 -6.21 12.15 -11.58
C TYR A 81 -7.53 11.40 -11.59
N TRP A 82 -8.63 11.97 -11.09
CA TRP A 82 -9.93 11.31 -11.05
C TRP A 82 -10.87 11.71 -12.21
N LEU A 83 -10.41 12.50 -13.18
CA LEU A 83 -11.24 12.98 -14.28
C LEU A 83 -11.04 12.15 -15.56
N PRO A 84 -12.10 11.76 -16.28
CA PRO A 84 -11.96 11.01 -17.52
C PRO A 84 -11.19 11.78 -18.62
N ALA A 85 -10.67 11.05 -19.61
CA ALA A 85 -9.76 11.57 -20.63
C ALA A 85 -10.36 12.72 -21.45
N ASP A 86 -11.66 12.67 -21.68
CA ASP A 86 -12.47 13.62 -22.44
C ASP A 86 -12.54 15.02 -21.79
N ARG A 87 -12.25 15.12 -20.49
CA ARG A 87 -12.14 16.40 -19.79
C ARG A 87 -10.87 17.17 -20.12
N PHE A 88 -9.91 16.56 -20.81
CA PHE A 88 -8.66 17.19 -21.19
C PHE A 88 -8.61 17.46 -22.69
N TYR A 89 -8.06 18.61 -23.08
CA TYR A 89 -7.91 18.97 -24.48
C TYR A 89 -7.10 17.91 -25.23
N GLY A 90 -7.70 17.33 -26.28
CA GLY A 90 -7.12 16.26 -27.08
C GLY A 90 -7.38 14.84 -26.55
N GLY A 91 -8.21 14.67 -25.52
CA GLY A 91 -8.64 13.36 -25.03
C GLY A 91 -7.52 12.54 -24.40
N ARG A 92 -6.52 13.20 -23.79
CA ARG A 92 -5.34 12.54 -23.23
C ARG A 92 -5.15 12.91 -21.78
N TRP A 93 -4.81 11.90 -20.99
CA TRP A 93 -4.50 12.06 -19.58
C TRP A 93 -3.18 12.83 -19.36
N PRO A 94 -3.12 13.71 -18.35
CA PRO A 94 -1.91 14.48 -18.05
C PRO A 94 -0.82 13.69 -17.33
N PHE A 95 -1.07 12.43 -17.00
CA PHE A 95 -0.17 11.56 -16.24
C PHE A 95 0.29 10.40 -17.11
N GLY A 96 1.55 9.97 -16.95
CA GLY A 96 2.14 8.90 -17.74
C GLY A 96 3.56 9.25 -18.20
N PHE A 97 4.04 8.52 -19.22
CA PHE A 97 5.36 8.75 -19.79
C PHE A 97 5.46 10.10 -20.50
N HIS A 98 4.34 10.56 -21.03
CA HIS A 98 4.14 11.86 -21.66
C HIS A 98 3.42 12.87 -20.76
N ALA A 99 3.74 12.87 -19.46
CA ALA A 99 3.14 13.76 -18.47
C ALA A 99 3.13 15.23 -18.92
N ARG A 100 2.00 15.90 -18.67
CA ARG A 100 1.74 17.30 -19.04
C ARG A 100 1.37 18.12 -17.81
N ARG A 101 1.65 19.42 -17.87
CA ARG A 101 1.22 20.35 -16.82
C ARG A 101 -0.22 20.75 -17.08
N ILE A 102 -1.02 20.74 -16.01
CA ILE A 102 -2.40 21.17 -16.06
C ILE A 102 -2.44 22.70 -16.09
N ASN A 103 -3.15 23.24 -17.07
CA ASN A 103 -3.40 24.67 -17.21
C ASN A 103 -4.91 24.91 -17.19
N CYS A 104 -5.45 25.31 -16.04
CA CYS A 104 -6.87 25.57 -15.88
C CYS A 104 -7.17 27.07 -15.87
N ASN A 105 -8.34 27.43 -16.39
CA ASN A 105 -8.98 28.71 -16.11
C ASN A 105 -9.26 28.85 -14.59
N SER A 106 -9.36 30.08 -14.08
CA SER A 106 -9.63 30.37 -12.67
C SER A 106 -10.91 29.73 -12.16
N ASP A 107 -11.93 29.61 -13.01
CA ASP A 107 -13.23 29.06 -12.62
C ASP A 107 -13.16 27.54 -12.40
N ILE A 108 -12.61 26.80 -13.36
CA ILE A 108 -12.35 25.36 -13.22
C ILE A 108 -11.43 25.09 -12.02
N ARG A 109 -10.39 25.91 -11.86
CA ARG A 109 -9.49 25.84 -10.72
C ARG A 109 -10.26 25.96 -9.40
N ASN A 110 -11.08 26.98 -9.24
CA ASN A 110 -11.89 27.18 -8.04
C ASN A 110 -12.84 26.00 -7.75
N ILE A 111 -13.38 25.35 -8.78
CA ILE A 111 -14.22 24.15 -8.62
C ILE A 111 -13.38 22.98 -8.09
N LEU A 112 -12.23 22.70 -8.72
CA LEU A 112 -11.35 21.60 -8.31
C LEU A 112 -10.76 21.82 -6.91
N GLU A 113 -10.48 23.07 -6.53
CA GLU A 113 -10.02 23.41 -5.18
C GLU A 113 -11.08 23.10 -4.11
N ARG A 114 -12.38 23.20 -4.43
CA ARG A 114 -13.48 22.82 -3.50
C ARG A 114 -13.61 21.31 -3.32
N CYS A 115 -13.09 20.51 -4.25
CA CYS A 115 -13.08 19.05 -4.12
C CYS A 115 -12.04 18.57 -3.09
N ILE A 116 -11.05 19.40 -2.77
CA ILE A 116 -9.98 19.09 -1.84
C ILE A 116 -10.38 19.53 -0.44
N SER A 117 -10.21 18.63 0.53
CA SER A 117 -10.46 18.91 1.93
C SER A 117 -9.27 18.53 2.80
N VAL A 118 -9.22 19.08 4.01
CA VAL A 118 -8.26 18.69 5.02
C VAL A 118 -8.65 17.31 5.57
N ILE A 119 -7.69 16.41 5.72
CA ILE A 119 -7.94 15.08 6.28
C ILE A 119 -8.50 15.18 7.71
N SER A 120 -9.41 14.28 8.04
CA SER A 120 -10.06 14.24 9.35
C SER A 120 -9.05 13.92 10.48
N THR A 121 -9.39 14.25 11.72
CA THR A 121 -8.58 13.83 12.89
C THR A 121 -8.50 12.30 12.99
N LEU A 122 -9.59 11.61 12.63
CA LEU A 122 -9.63 10.15 12.62
C LEU A 122 -8.66 9.56 11.59
N ASP A 123 -8.59 10.14 10.39
CA ASP A 123 -7.64 9.75 9.34
C ASP A 123 -6.20 9.92 9.82
N ARG A 124 -5.89 11.04 10.50
CA ARG A 124 -4.55 11.28 11.05
C ARG A 124 -4.19 10.23 12.09
N CYS A 125 -5.11 9.94 13.02
CA CYS A 125 -4.92 8.88 14.02
C CYS A 125 -4.72 7.51 13.35
N ALA A 126 -5.54 7.17 12.35
CA ALA A 126 -5.42 5.93 11.59
C ALA A 126 -4.05 5.80 10.90
N CYS A 127 -3.58 6.85 10.21
CA CYS A 127 -2.24 6.88 9.62
C CYS A 127 -1.15 6.66 10.68
N LEU A 128 -1.22 7.36 11.83
CA LEU A 128 -0.23 7.25 12.90
C LEU A 128 -0.20 5.85 13.52
N ILE A 129 -1.37 5.26 13.75
CA ILE A 129 -1.49 3.89 14.28
C ILE A 129 -0.91 2.89 13.27
N SER A 130 -1.26 3.01 11.98
CA SER A 130 -0.67 2.17 10.93
C SER A 130 0.84 2.31 10.84
N LEU A 131 1.37 3.53 10.85
CA LEU A 131 2.81 3.78 10.85
C LEU A 131 3.48 3.15 12.07
N TYR A 132 2.90 3.32 13.25
CA TYR A 132 3.39 2.71 14.48
C TYR A 132 3.51 1.18 14.35
N PHE A 133 2.44 0.50 13.91
CA PHE A 133 2.46 -0.96 13.76
C PHE A 133 3.44 -1.43 12.68
N ILE A 134 3.56 -0.70 11.56
CA ILE A 134 4.54 -1.02 10.51
C ILE A 134 5.96 -0.88 11.06
N THR A 135 6.26 0.21 11.77
CA THR A 135 7.59 0.43 12.39
C THR A 135 7.91 -0.64 13.42
N ILE A 136 6.98 -0.96 14.33
CA ILE A 136 7.17 -2.04 15.30
C ILE A 136 7.37 -3.39 14.59
N GLY A 137 6.62 -3.67 13.53
CA GLY A 137 6.79 -4.88 12.73
C GLY A 137 8.18 -4.99 12.08
N ILE A 138 8.74 -3.89 11.59
CA ILE A 138 10.13 -3.84 11.09
C ILE A 138 11.12 -4.14 12.20
N ILE A 139 11.00 -3.46 13.34
CA ILE A 139 11.94 -3.60 14.47
C ILE A 139 11.92 -5.02 15.02
N VAL A 140 10.73 -5.53 15.36
CA VAL A 140 10.54 -6.91 15.83
C VAL A 140 11.07 -7.90 14.80
N GLY A 141 10.83 -7.61 13.51
CA GLY A 141 11.28 -8.51 12.47
C GLY A 141 12.80 -8.62 12.36
N ILE A 142 13.50 -7.48 12.41
CA ILE A 142 14.98 -7.44 12.40
C ILE A 142 15.54 -8.11 13.66
N ILE A 143 15.00 -7.78 14.85
CA ILE A 143 15.45 -8.35 16.13
C ILE A 143 15.37 -9.87 16.09
N ARG A 144 14.28 -10.43 15.57
CA ARG A 144 14.07 -11.88 15.50
C ARG A 144 14.86 -12.58 14.39
N ALA A 145 15.22 -11.86 13.32
CA ALA A 145 16.11 -12.39 12.30
C ALA A 145 17.58 -12.51 12.79
N ILE A 146 17.99 -11.64 13.71
CA ILE A 146 19.38 -11.58 14.24
C ILE A 146 19.49 -12.26 15.62
N GLY A 147 18.40 -12.30 16.38
CA GLY A 147 18.35 -12.75 17.76
C GLY A 147 18.40 -14.27 17.94
N PRO A 148 18.59 -14.74 19.18
CA PRO A 148 18.64 -16.17 19.47
C PRO A 148 17.27 -16.83 19.24
N CYS A 149 17.30 -18.15 19.08
CA CYS A 149 16.10 -18.96 18.84
C CYS A 149 15.18 -18.93 20.06
N TYR A 150 14.03 -18.28 19.96
CA TYR A 150 13.01 -18.28 21.02
C TYR A 150 11.87 -19.23 20.63
N VAL A 151 11.75 -20.35 21.33
CA VAL A 151 10.76 -21.41 21.06
C VAL A 151 9.31 -20.94 21.29
N GLN A 152 9.10 -19.91 22.10
CA GLN A 152 7.78 -19.56 22.65
C GLN A 152 7.05 -18.41 21.95
N GLN A 153 7.69 -17.64 21.06
CA GLN A 153 7.03 -16.49 20.42
C GLN A 153 7.06 -16.62 18.90
N ASP A 154 5.90 -17.00 18.36
CA ASP A 154 5.63 -17.06 16.94
C ASP A 154 5.86 -15.72 16.24
N TRP A 155 6.11 -15.74 14.92
CA TRP A 155 6.17 -14.58 14.03
C TRP A 155 4.80 -14.10 13.51
N PRO A 156 4.16 -13.10 14.13
CA PRO A 156 3.15 -12.29 13.48
C PRO A 156 3.71 -10.87 13.33
N SER A 157 4.30 -10.57 12.19
CA SER A 157 4.62 -9.18 11.83
C SER A 157 4.16 -8.91 10.40
N ILE A 158 2.86 -9.08 10.16
CA ILE A 158 2.20 -8.72 8.89
C ILE A 158 2.27 -7.25 8.55
N PRO A 159 2.36 -6.30 9.52
CA PRO A 159 2.70 -4.93 9.17
C PRO A 159 3.97 -4.81 8.32
N LEU A 160 4.93 -5.75 8.44
CA LEU A 160 6.12 -5.81 7.58
C LEU A 160 5.77 -6.04 6.10
N LEU A 161 4.76 -6.86 5.82
CA LEU A 161 4.29 -7.12 4.44
C LEU A 161 3.65 -5.86 3.82
N LEU A 162 3.14 -4.94 4.65
CA LEU A 162 2.59 -3.66 4.24
C LEU A 162 3.58 -2.50 4.34
N VAL A 163 4.89 -2.74 4.47
CA VAL A 163 5.90 -1.67 4.48
C VAL A 163 5.83 -0.79 3.24
N TRP A 164 5.42 -1.34 2.10
CA TRP A 164 5.24 -0.57 0.88
C TRP A 164 4.23 0.59 1.04
N THR A 165 3.30 0.51 1.99
CA THR A 165 2.30 1.56 2.27
C THR A 165 2.89 2.77 3.02
N PHE A 166 4.02 2.58 3.71
CA PHE A 166 4.62 3.55 4.62
C PHE A 166 4.85 4.94 4.01
N PRO A 167 5.42 5.07 2.79
CA PRO A 167 5.66 6.39 2.19
C PRO A 167 4.35 7.14 1.89
N ALA A 168 3.31 6.44 1.45
CA ALA A 168 2.02 7.07 1.16
C ALA A 168 1.34 7.58 2.43
N LEU A 169 1.42 6.83 3.54
CA LEU A 169 0.93 7.26 4.85
C LEU A 169 1.66 8.51 5.34
N LEU A 170 2.98 8.58 5.18
CA LEU A 170 3.76 9.77 5.53
C LEU A 170 3.36 10.98 4.69
N VAL A 171 3.25 10.81 3.37
CA VAL A 171 2.82 11.89 2.48
C VAL A 171 1.43 12.40 2.87
N ARG A 172 0.49 11.48 3.14
CA ARG A 172 -0.88 11.85 3.57
C ARG A 172 -0.88 12.63 4.88
N LEU A 173 -0.04 12.25 5.85
CA LEU A 173 0.09 12.98 7.12
C LEU A 173 0.71 14.37 6.96
N VAL A 174 1.81 14.48 6.20
CA VAL A 174 2.54 15.73 6.01
C VAL A 174 1.71 16.74 5.23
N GLN A 175 1.01 16.29 4.18
CA GLN A 175 0.20 17.17 3.35
C GLN A 175 -1.14 17.51 3.98
N GLY A 176 -1.73 16.55 4.69
CA GLY A 176 -3.00 16.74 5.37
C GLY A 176 -4.17 17.08 4.46
N LYS A 177 -4.09 16.82 3.15
CA LYS A 177 -5.14 17.09 2.16
C LYS A 177 -5.51 15.83 1.39
N THR A 178 -6.79 15.68 1.08
CA THR A 178 -7.33 14.58 0.26
C THR A 178 -8.49 15.09 -0.61
N VAL A 179 -8.77 14.40 -1.71
CA VAL A 179 -9.92 14.67 -2.56
C VAL A 179 -11.15 14.05 -1.90
N ALA A 180 -12.02 14.89 -1.33
CA ALA A 180 -13.20 14.44 -0.59
C ALA A 180 -14.49 14.45 -1.42
N ARG A 181 -14.53 15.26 -2.49
CA ARG A 181 -15.67 15.30 -3.41
C ARG A 181 -15.26 14.80 -4.78
N ASN A 182 -16.18 14.15 -5.45
CA ASN A 182 -15.97 13.64 -6.79
C ASN A 182 -15.86 14.80 -7.79
N PRO A 183 -14.68 15.01 -8.42
CA PRO A 183 -14.51 16.10 -9.37
C PRO A 183 -15.31 15.88 -10.67
N ILE A 184 -15.70 14.65 -10.98
CA ILE A 184 -16.57 14.33 -12.13
C ILE A 184 -17.94 14.99 -11.95
N ASP A 185 -18.53 14.86 -10.77
CA ASP A 185 -19.87 15.37 -10.46
C ASP A 185 -19.86 16.90 -10.35
N GLU A 186 -18.82 17.48 -9.74
CA GLU A 186 -18.67 18.93 -9.58
C GLU A 186 -18.42 19.64 -10.93
N LEU A 187 -17.89 18.94 -11.95
CA LEU A 187 -17.69 19.45 -13.30
C LEU A 187 -18.78 19.02 -14.30
N GLN A 188 -19.84 18.35 -13.88
CA GLN A 188 -20.86 17.81 -14.80
C GLN A 188 -21.51 18.88 -15.69
N ASN A 189 -21.68 20.10 -15.19
CA ASN A 189 -22.32 21.21 -15.90
C ASN A 189 -21.32 22.15 -16.61
N VAL A 190 -20.03 21.84 -16.58
CA VAL A 190 -18.98 22.64 -17.22
C VAL A 190 -18.56 21.95 -18.51
N GLU A 191 -18.79 22.60 -19.65
CA GLU A 191 -18.42 22.09 -20.98
C GLU A 191 -16.96 22.38 -21.35
N GLU A 192 -16.31 23.32 -20.65
CA GLU A 192 -14.91 23.67 -20.88
C GLU A 192 -13.98 22.48 -20.61
N THR A 193 -13.07 22.22 -21.55
CA THR A 193 -12.00 21.23 -21.38
C THR A 193 -10.79 21.85 -20.72
N ILE A 194 -10.03 21.04 -20.00
CA ILE A 194 -8.81 21.45 -19.30
C ILE A 194 -7.64 21.42 -20.28
N ASP A 195 -6.98 22.56 -20.43
CA ASP A 195 -5.79 22.68 -21.27
C ASP A 195 -4.57 22.01 -20.63
N LEU A 196 -3.76 21.39 -21.49
CA LEU A 196 -2.54 20.71 -21.10
C LEU A 196 -1.31 21.36 -21.74
N GLN A 197 -0.37 21.79 -20.92
CA GLN A 197 0.90 22.37 -21.36
C GLN A 197 2.03 21.33 -21.33
N PRO A 198 3.00 21.41 -22.26
CA PRO A 198 4.16 20.56 -22.21
C PRO A 198 5.01 20.88 -20.97
N VAL A 199 5.56 19.84 -20.35
CA VAL A 199 6.53 19.97 -19.26
C VAL A 199 7.93 20.13 -19.86
N CYS A 200 8.76 21.00 -19.27
CA CYS A 200 10.16 21.14 -19.67
C CYS A 200 10.91 19.80 -19.52
N ILE A 201 11.89 19.55 -20.39
CA ILE A 201 12.60 18.25 -20.49
C ILE A 201 13.17 17.80 -19.13
N GLU A 202 13.79 18.71 -18.38
CA GLU A 202 14.38 18.40 -17.07
C GLU A 202 13.32 17.96 -16.04
N ALA A 203 12.17 18.65 -16.01
CA ALA A 203 11.07 18.30 -15.12
C ALA A 203 10.43 16.96 -15.53
N ALA A 204 10.32 16.69 -16.83
CA ALA A 204 9.87 15.40 -17.33
C ALA A 204 10.82 14.26 -16.90
N GLN A 205 12.13 14.46 -16.96
CA GLN A 205 13.11 13.47 -16.48
C GLN A 205 12.95 13.19 -14.98
N LYS A 206 12.74 14.23 -14.16
CA LYS A 206 12.51 14.07 -12.71
C LYS A 206 11.24 13.27 -12.41
N ILE A 207 10.13 13.56 -13.11
CA ILE A 207 8.88 12.78 -13.00
C ILE A 207 9.15 11.32 -13.37
N ARG A 208 9.86 11.07 -14.48
CA ARG A 208 10.16 9.71 -14.93
C ARG A 208 10.99 8.93 -13.92
N ALA A 209 12.07 9.52 -13.41
CA ALA A 209 12.91 8.91 -12.39
C ALA A 209 12.12 8.59 -11.12
N LYS A 210 11.25 9.51 -10.70
CA LYS A 210 10.37 9.33 -9.54
C LYS A 210 9.41 8.16 -9.71
N VAL A 211 8.76 8.04 -10.87
CA VAL A 211 7.86 6.91 -11.16
C VAL A 211 8.62 5.58 -11.15
N VAL A 212 9.83 5.52 -11.71
CA VAL A 212 10.67 4.33 -11.65
C VAL A 212 11.05 3.99 -10.21
N MET A 213 11.38 4.98 -9.37
CA MET A 213 11.62 4.75 -7.94
C MET A 213 10.38 4.20 -7.23
N ILE A 214 9.19 4.71 -7.55
CA ILE A 214 7.92 4.20 -7.00
C ILE A 214 7.72 2.74 -7.39
N LEU A 215 8.02 2.34 -8.63
CA LEU A 215 7.97 0.95 -9.08
C LEU A 215 8.95 0.05 -8.32
N VAL A 216 10.20 0.50 -8.19
CA VAL A 216 11.23 -0.26 -7.45
C VAL A 216 10.81 -0.43 -6.00
N LEU A 217 10.30 0.63 -5.36
CA LEU A 217 9.81 0.60 -3.98
C LEU A 217 8.59 -0.32 -3.83
N SER A 218 7.64 -0.24 -4.77
CA SER A 218 6.42 -1.06 -4.73
C SER A 218 6.71 -2.55 -4.88
N ILE A 219 7.83 -2.93 -5.50
CA ILE A 219 8.30 -4.31 -5.63
C ILE A 219 9.19 -4.69 -4.42
N ALA A 220 10.27 -3.96 -4.18
CA ALA A 220 11.28 -4.35 -3.20
C ALA A 220 10.74 -4.41 -1.76
N ALA A 221 9.83 -3.49 -1.39
CA ALA A 221 9.38 -3.35 -0.01
C ALA A 221 8.65 -4.59 0.53
N HIS A 222 7.80 -5.25 -0.28
CA HIS A 222 7.11 -6.46 0.18
C HIS A 222 8.01 -7.71 0.11
N TRP A 223 9.00 -7.75 -0.78
CA TRP A 223 10.01 -8.82 -0.80
C TRP A 223 10.93 -8.80 0.42
N LEU A 224 11.11 -7.64 1.06
CA LEU A 224 11.79 -7.55 2.35
C LEU A 224 11.13 -8.45 3.39
N ALA A 225 9.79 -8.51 3.42
CA ALA A 225 9.06 -9.38 4.35
C ALA A 225 9.34 -10.87 4.10
N VAL A 226 9.48 -11.27 2.82
CA VAL A 226 9.85 -12.63 2.44
C VAL A 226 11.25 -12.97 2.93
N LEU A 227 12.23 -12.10 2.65
CA LEU A 227 13.62 -12.29 3.05
C LEU A 227 13.75 -12.38 4.57
N ILE A 228 13.16 -11.44 5.29
CA ILE A 228 13.20 -11.43 6.75
C ILE A 228 12.55 -12.69 7.33
N THR A 229 11.40 -13.12 6.82
CA THR A 229 10.72 -14.34 7.27
C THR A 229 11.53 -15.60 6.97
N PHE A 230 12.24 -15.62 5.83
CA PHE A 230 13.12 -16.72 5.46
C PHE A 230 14.29 -16.89 6.43
N TYR A 231 14.87 -15.78 6.90
CA TYR A 231 16.01 -15.80 7.84
C TYR A 231 15.62 -15.86 9.32
N THR A 232 14.33 -15.78 9.65
CA THR A 232 13.84 -15.85 11.04
C THR A 232 13.89 -17.29 11.57
N ARG A 233 14.41 -17.48 12.79
CA ARG A 233 14.54 -18.77 13.49
C ARG A 233 13.31 -19.09 14.38
N PRO A 234 13.05 -20.36 14.76
CA PRO A 234 13.78 -21.60 14.39
C PRO A 234 13.74 -21.93 12.90
N ILE A 235 14.84 -22.55 12.44
CA ILE A 235 15.29 -22.89 11.07
C ILE A 235 14.25 -22.57 9.98
N GLY A 236 14.14 -21.28 9.65
CA GLY A 236 13.35 -20.75 8.54
C GLY A 236 11.88 -21.10 8.64
N PHE A 237 11.03 -20.10 8.87
CA PHE A 237 9.60 -20.21 8.61
C PHE A 237 9.33 -20.39 7.10
N GLY A 238 9.85 -21.46 6.48
CA GLY A 238 9.90 -21.71 5.05
C GLY A 238 8.50 -21.81 4.45
N CYS A 239 7.53 -22.34 5.22
CA CYS A 239 6.14 -22.35 4.80
C CYS A 239 5.53 -20.94 4.78
N ARG A 240 5.90 -20.08 5.74
CA ARG A 240 5.46 -18.68 5.77
C ARG A 240 6.15 -17.87 4.68
N SER A 241 7.46 -18.02 4.47
CA SER A 241 8.17 -17.34 3.39
C SER A 241 7.66 -17.79 2.02
N LYS A 242 7.38 -19.08 1.81
CA LYS A 242 6.68 -19.57 0.60
C LYS A 242 5.30 -18.94 0.43
N TYR A 243 4.52 -18.83 1.51
CA TYR A 243 3.23 -18.17 1.49
C TYR A 243 3.33 -16.69 1.07
N LEU A 244 4.26 -15.96 1.69
CA LEU A 244 4.52 -14.56 1.37
C LEU A 244 5.10 -14.36 -0.04
N THR A 245 5.86 -15.33 -0.54
CA THR A 245 6.36 -15.36 -1.93
C THR A 245 5.21 -15.40 -2.93
N VAL A 246 4.11 -16.11 -2.64
CA VAL A 246 2.93 -16.12 -3.52
C VAL A 246 2.32 -14.72 -3.60
N ILE A 247 2.07 -14.07 -2.46
CA ILE A 247 1.53 -12.69 -2.42
C ILE A 247 2.49 -11.72 -3.14
N SER A 248 3.77 -11.79 -2.82
CA SER A 248 4.80 -10.91 -3.40
C SER A 248 4.97 -11.12 -4.91
N SER A 249 4.78 -12.34 -5.41
CA SER A 249 4.81 -12.64 -6.84
C SER A 249 3.61 -12.01 -7.56
N ILE A 250 2.40 -12.12 -6.99
CA ILE A 250 1.19 -11.46 -7.53
C ILE A 250 1.41 -9.95 -7.62
N TRP A 251 1.89 -9.33 -6.54
CA TRP A 251 2.19 -7.89 -6.51
C TRP A 251 3.28 -7.49 -7.50
N THR A 252 4.36 -8.27 -7.61
CA THR A 252 5.44 -7.97 -8.56
C THR A 252 4.93 -7.97 -9.99
N PHE A 253 4.19 -9.02 -10.38
CA PHE A 253 3.60 -9.13 -11.71
C PHE A 253 2.65 -7.96 -11.98
N ASN A 254 1.73 -7.69 -11.06
CA ASN A 254 0.75 -6.63 -11.23
C ASN A 254 1.38 -5.24 -11.28
N ASN A 255 2.42 -4.97 -10.46
CA ASN A 255 3.16 -3.71 -10.50
C ASN A 255 3.81 -3.47 -11.87
N ILE A 256 4.41 -4.51 -12.47
CA ILE A 256 5.03 -4.42 -13.80
C ILE A 256 3.96 -4.19 -14.86
N VAL A 257 2.86 -4.95 -14.85
CA VAL A 257 1.74 -4.77 -15.78
C VAL A 257 1.17 -3.36 -15.68
N CYS A 258 0.91 -2.88 -14.46
CA CYS A 258 0.39 -1.55 -14.17
C CYS A 258 1.32 -0.44 -14.69
N PHE A 259 2.63 -0.59 -14.49
CA PHE A 259 3.64 0.32 -15.04
C PHE A 259 3.64 0.33 -16.57
N ILE A 260 3.57 -0.83 -17.22
CA ILE A 260 3.53 -0.88 -18.69
C ILE A 260 2.25 -0.21 -19.21
N PHE A 261 1.08 -0.58 -18.68
CA PHE A 261 -0.18 -0.09 -19.22
C PHE A 261 -0.45 1.38 -18.92
N TYR A 262 -0.38 1.80 -17.66
CA TYR A 262 -0.78 3.16 -17.30
C TYR A 262 0.32 4.17 -17.54
N TYR A 263 1.58 3.75 -17.36
CA TYR A 263 2.68 4.68 -17.49
C TYR A 263 3.34 4.65 -18.88
N LEU A 264 3.71 3.48 -19.42
CA LEU A 264 4.36 3.45 -20.74
C LEU A 264 3.38 3.60 -21.92
N LEU A 265 2.18 3.05 -21.80
CA LEU A 265 1.16 3.10 -22.86
C LEU A 265 0.14 4.23 -22.67
N ASP A 266 0.35 5.12 -21.69
CA ASP A 266 -0.53 6.24 -21.34
C ASP A 266 -2.03 5.86 -21.29
N ARG A 267 -2.34 4.67 -20.77
CA ARG A 267 -3.74 4.24 -20.57
C ARG A 267 -4.34 4.93 -19.35
N PRO A 268 -5.68 5.10 -19.32
CA PRO A 268 -6.37 5.73 -18.19
C PRO A 268 -6.00 5.06 -16.87
N PRO A 269 -5.74 5.84 -15.81
CA PRO A 269 -5.33 5.31 -14.52
C PRO A 269 -6.37 4.38 -13.89
N PRO A 270 -5.95 3.55 -12.92
CA PRO A 270 -6.80 2.57 -12.26
C PRO A 270 -8.11 3.17 -11.73
N GLY A 271 -9.25 2.74 -12.30
CA GLY A 271 -10.58 2.96 -11.74
C GLY A 271 -11.38 4.17 -12.25
N ILE A 272 -10.92 4.91 -13.27
CA ILE A 272 -11.65 6.10 -13.77
C ILE A 272 -12.27 5.90 -15.17
N ASP A 273 -11.92 4.83 -15.89
CA ASP A 273 -12.41 4.64 -17.25
C ASP A 273 -12.76 3.16 -17.53
N THR A 274 -13.91 2.93 -18.15
CA THR A 274 -14.51 1.61 -18.41
C THR A 274 -14.02 0.96 -19.71
N ASP A 275 -13.36 1.72 -20.60
CA ASP A 275 -12.94 1.20 -21.91
C ASP A 275 -11.80 0.17 -21.83
N ASN A 276 -11.11 0.05 -20.69
CA ASN A 276 -10.07 -0.96 -20.41
C ASN A 276 -10.43 -1.86 -19.22
N ASP A 277 -11.71 -2.23 -19.12
CA ASP A 277 -12.30 -3.00 -18.02
C ASP A 277 -11.49 -4.23 -17.61
N TYR A 278 -10.88 -4.95 -18.56
CA TYR A 278 -10.19 -6.22 -18.26
C TYR A 278 -9.04 -6.10 -17.27
N ILE A 279 -8.25 -5.01 -17.34
CA ILE A 279 -7.08 -4.83 -16.47
C ILE A 279 -7.51 -4.39 -15.08
N HIS A 280 -8.49 -3.50 -14.99
CA HIS A 280 -9.06 -3.10 -13.71
C HIS A 280 -9.73 -4.30 -13.01
N ILE A 281 -10.50 -5.09 -13.75
CA ILE A 281 -11.11 -6.34 -13.26
C ILE A 281 -10.02 -7.32 -12.80
N TRP A 282 -8.94 -7.48 -13.58
CA TRP A 282 -7.81 -8.32 -13.19
C TRP A 282 -7.21 -7.89 -11.85
N PHE A 283 -6.90 -6.59 -11.68
CA PHE A 283 -6.37 -6.08 -10.42
C PHE A 283 -7.35 -6.23 -9.27
N GLN A 284 -8.66 -6.06 -9.49
CA GLN A 284 -9.69 -6.31 -8.48
C GLN A 284 -9.72 -7.79 -8.06
N ILE A 285 -9.65 -8.73 -9.02
CA ILE A 285 -9.61 -10.17 -8.74
C ILE A 285 -8.36 -10.51 -7.93
N CYS A 286 -7.19 -10.04 -8.36
CA CYS A 286 -5.95 -10.21 -7.61
C CYS A 286 -6.03 -9.58 -6.22
N GLY A 287 -6.64 -8.41 -6.07
CA GLY A 287 -6.83 -7.75 -4.79
C GLY A 287 -7.71 -8.56 -3.83
N LYS A 288 -8.81 -9.14 -4.31
CA LYS A 288 -9.66 -10.05 -3.52
C LYS A 288 -8.92 -11.33 -3.13
N LEU A 289 -8.11 -11.88 -4.04
CA LEU A 289 -7.28 -13.05 -3.76
C LEU A 289 -6.24 -12.73 -2.69
N VAL A 290 -5.52 -11.60 -2.82
CA VAL A 290 -4.56 -11.12 -1.83
C VAL A 290 -5.24 -10.84 -0.49
N ALA A 291 -6.41 -10.22 -0.46
CA ALA A 291 -7.17 -10.01 0.77
C ALA A 291 -7.50 -11.33 1.47
N THR A 292 -7.97 -12.32 0.72
CA THR A 292 -8.22 -13.68 1.24
C THR A 292 -6.93 -14.28 1.80
N PHE A 293 -5.80 -14.12 1.11
CA PHE A 293 -4.52 -14.60 1.63
C PHE A 293 -4.05 -13.84 2.88
N LEU A 294 -4.26 -12.54 2.98
CA LEU A 294 -3.94 -11.77 4.18
C LEU A 294 -4.79 -12.19 5.37
N ILE A 295 -6.08 -12.48 5.16
CA ILE A 295 -6.99 -12.99 6.20
C ILE A 295 -6.62 -14.42 6.60
N ALA A 296 -6.27 -15.29 5.64
CA ALA A 296 -5.82 -16.64 5.95
C ALA A 296 -4.48 -16.61 6.70
N PHE A 297 -3.52 -15.78 6.27
CA PHE A 297 -2.27 -15.54 6.99
C PHE A 297 -2.52 -14.97 8.39
N GLY A 298 -3.52 -14.10 8.50
CA GLY A 298 -4.37 -13.83 9.67
C GLY A 298 -4.48 -14.95 10.69
N VAL A 299 -5.39 -15.83 10.34
CA VAL A 299 -5.82 -16.96 11.15
C VAL A 299 -4.64 -17.91 11.41
N LEU A 300 -3.83 -18.20 10.39
CA LEU A 300 -2.68 -19.09 10.49
C LEU A 300 -1.60 -18.55 11.45
N SER A 301 -1.47 -17.23 11.61
CA SER A 301 -0.47 -16.64 12.51
C SER A 301 -0.91 -16.62 13.98
N HIS A 302 -2.18 -16.91 14.27
CA HIS A 302 -2.69 -16.97 15.64
C HIS A 302 -2.30 -18.28 16.35
N ASP A 303 -2.20 -19.39 15.62
CA ASP A 303 -1.88 -20.70 16.19
C ASP A 303 -1.01 -21.50 15.21
N SER A 304 0.22 -21.83 15.66
CA SER A 304 1.21 -22.56 14.87
C SER A 304 0.76 -23.96 14.47
N SER A 305 -0.17 -24.59 15.19
CA SER A 305 -0.71 -25.91 14.84
C SER A 305 -1.45 -25.90 13.50
N TRP A 306 -2.03 -24.76 13.11
CA TRP A 306 -2.73 -24.62 11.82
C TRP A 306 -1.79 -24.70 10.63
N TRP A 307 -0.55 -24.21 10.77
CA TRP A 307 0.46 -24.36 9.73
C TRP A 307 0.78 -25.84 9.48
N VAL A 308 0.90 -26.63 10.54
CA VAL A 308 1.14 -28.08 10.44
C VAL A 308 -0.07 -28.80 9.86
N SER A 309 -1.28 -28.43 10.27
CA SER A 309 -2.51 -29.05 9.76
C SER A 309 -2.73 -28.79 8.26
N VAL A 310 -2.39 -27.59 7.77
CA VAL A 310 -2.65 -27.19 6.38
C VAL A 310 -1.51 -27.57 5.44
N PHE A 311 -0.25 -27.46 5.90
CA PHE A 311 0.92 -27.63 5.06
C PHE A 311 1.79 -28.84 5.43
N GLY A 312 1.44 -29.57 6.48
CA GLY A 312 2.10 -30.81 6.93
C GLY A 312 3.23 -30.60 7.95
N ASN A 313 3.79 -31.72 8.42
CA ASN A 313 4.81 -31.75 9.48
C ASN A 313 6.11 -31.02 9.11
N SER A 314 6.37 -30.76 7.84
CA SER A 314 7.50 -29.95 7.38
C SER A 314 7.40 -28.47 7.82
N CYS A 315 6.23 -28.03 8.27
CA CYS A 315 5.98 -26.70 8.82
C CYS A 315 5.92 -26.68 10.35
N SER A 316 6.30 -27.78 11.02
CA SER A 316 6.37 -27.84 12.48
C SER A 316 7.58 -27.09 13.02
N ILE A 317 7.41 -26.41 14.15
CA ILE A 317 8.43 -25.58 14.81
C ILE A 317 9.33 -26.49 15.68
N SER A 318 9.96 -27.49 15.08
CA SER A 318 10.83 -28.44 15.79
C SER A 318 12.28 -28.25 15.37
N SER A 319 12.92 -27.15 15.77
CA SER A 319 14.38 -26.95 15.57
C SER A 319 14.96 -25.71 16.28
N CYS A 320 14.82 -25.60 17.59
CA CYS A 320 15.79 -24.83 18.39
C CYS A 320 16.81 -25.73 19.12
N THR A 321 16.70 -27.05 19.00
CA THR A 321 17.60 -28.01 19.66
C THR A 321 18.61 -28.54 18.67
N GLU A 322 19.85 -28.04 18.73
CA GLU A 322 21.08 -28.85 18.61
C GLU A 322 22.40 -28.04 18.73
N GLU A 323 22.40 -26.70 18.64
CA GLU A 323 23.67 -25.93 18.74
C GLU A 323 23.99 -25.36 20.14
N GLY A 324 23.10 -25.47 21.12
CA GLY A 324 23.26 -24.88 22.46
C GLY A 324 23.99 -25.76 23.50
N GLU A 325 23.99 -27.08 23.32
CA GLU A 325 24.46 -28.02 24.35
C GLU A 325 25.92 -28.50 24.15
N GLN A 326 26.56 -28.21 23.01
CA GLN A 326 27.96 -28.59 22.75
C GLN A 326 28.99 -27.50 23.06
N SER A 327 28.58 -26.34 23.60
CA SER A 327 29.52 -25.29 24.06
C SER A 327 29.62 -25.17 25.59
N MET A 328 28.99 -26.09 26.34
CA MET A 328 29.15 -26.22 27.79
C MET A 328 29.47 -27.66 28.22
N LEU A 329 30.35 -28.35 27.48
CA LEU A 329 31.07 -29.53 27.96
C LEU A 329 32.56 -29.41 27.67
#